data_AF-E9I1Z7-F1
#
_entry.id   AF-E9I1Z7-F1
#
_cell.length_a   1.000
_cell.length_b   1.000
_cell.length_c   1.000
_cell.angle_alpha   90.00
_cell.angle_beta   90.00
_cell.angle_gamma   90.00
#
_symmetry.space_group_name_H-M   'P 1'
#
loop_
_entity.id
_entity.type
_entity.pdbx_description
1 polymer ?
#
loop_
_entity_poly.entity_id
_entity_poly.type
_entity_poly.pdbx_seq_one_letter_code
_entity_poly.pdbx_strand_id
1 'polypeptide(L)'
;MGTEEAKFNLQKKLEEFIDIAEKQEMFGAATNIAAGSKGLQLIDAIRAVEVKFGSKLSAACHIAKHPTDPISDYLVFANKVIRDQKGDNPSISQKGDANIVVFSNPTGRAIVREKNNEVLLMTYYPFHY
;
A
#
# COMPACT_ATOMS: atom_id res chain seq x y z
N MET A 1 -14.25 34.12 7.13
CA MET A 1 -15.23 33.02 6.97
C MET A 1 -14.73 31.83 6.14
N GLY A 2 -13.60 31.90 5.41
CA GLY A 2 -13.17 30.78 4.53
C GLY A 2 -12.37 29.63 5.17
N THR A 3 -11.90 29.77 6.43
CA THR A 3 -11.01 28.76 7.05
C THR A 3 -11.76 27.63 7.76
N GLU A 4 -12.87 27.94 8.43
CA GLU A 4 -13.69 26.95 9.13
C GLU A 4 -14.44 26.04 8.16
N GLU A 5 -14.97 26.58 7.06
CA GLU A 5 -15.66 25.79 6.03
C GLU A 5 -14.69 24.86 5.29
N ALA A 6 -13.48 25.33 4.96
CA ALA A 6 -12.44 24.51 4.36
C ALA A 6 -11.99 23.38 5.30
N LYS A 7 -11.84 23.68 6.60
CA LYS A 7 -11.50 22.69 7.63
C LYS A 7 -12.61 21.64 7.78
N PHE A 8 -13.87 22.07 7.84
CA PHE A 8 -15.02 21.17 7.90
C PHE A 8 -15.07 20.22 6.69
N ASN A 9 -14.83 20.75 5.49
CA ASN A 9 -14.81 19.94 4.27
C ASN A 9 -13.65 18.94 4.20
N LEU A 10 -12.46 19.31 4.71
CA LEU A 10 -11.32 18.38 4.80
C LEU A 10 -11.56 17.27 5.82
N GLN A 11 -12.15 17.61 6.97
CA GLN A 11 -12.49 16.65 7.99
C GLN A 11 -13.49 15.61 7.46
N LYS A 12 -14.58 16.08 6.84
CA LYS A 12 -15.59 15.19 6.25
C LYS A 12 -15.00 14.24 5.20
N LYS A 13 -14.13 14.75 4.31
CA LYS A 13 -13.45 13.92 3.31
C LYS A 13 -12.52 12.88 3.94
N LEU A 14 -11.80 13.24 5.00
CA LEU A 14 -10.95 12.29 5.71
C LEU A 14 -11.79 11.18 6.37
N GLU A 15 -12.91 11.54 7.00
CA GLU A 15 -13.86 10.58 7.58
C GLU A 15 -14.41 9.62 6.52
N GLU A 16 -14.79 10.12 5.34
CA GLU A 16 -15.22 9.29 4.20
C GLU A 16 -14.13 8.28 3.78
N PHE A 17 -12.86 8.69 3.71
CA PHE A 17 -11.77 7.77 3.36
C PHE A 17 -11.46 6.76 4.47
N ILE A 18 -11.60 7.14 5.75
CA ILE A 18 -11.48 6.22 6.87
C ILE A 18 -12.58 5.16 6.79
N ASP A 19 -13.83 5.56 6.53
CA ASP A 19 -14.96 4.65 6.36
C ASP A 19 -14.73 3.66 5.21
N ILE A 20 -14.17 4.12 4.09
CA ILE A 20 -13.81 3.24 2.98
C ILE A 20 -12.71 2.27 3.41
N ALA A 21 -11.66 2.76 4.07
CA ALA A 21 -10.56 1.92 4.54
C ALA A 21 -11.02 0.85 5.54
N GLU A 22 -12.02 1.14 6.38
CA GLU A 22 -12.63 0.18 7.30
C GLU A 22 -13.51 -0.83 6.55
N LYS A 23 -14.42 -0.38 5.68
CA LYS A 23 -15.32 -1.26 4.91
C LYS A 23 -14.58 -2.21 3.97
N GLN A 24 -13.43 -1.78 3.44
CA GLN A 24 -12.59 -2.56 2.54
C GLN A 24 -11.42 -3.25 3.27
N GLU A 25 -11.43 -3.25 4.61
CA GLU A 25 -10.42 -3.91 5.46
C GLU A 25 -8.97 -3.58 5.05
N MET A 26 -8.69 -2.30 4.75
CA MET A 26 -7.45 -1.89 4.09
C MET A 26 -6.21 -1.81 4.98
N PHE A 27 -6.34 -2.20 6.25
CA PHE A 27 -5.28 -2.12 7.23
C PHE A 27 -5.13 -3.43 8.02
N GLY A 28 -3.94 -3.62 8.55
CA GLY A 28 -3.52 -4.85 9.21
C GLY A 28 -2.18 -5.30 8.67
N ALA A 29 -1.41 -5.97 9.52
CA ALA A 29 -0.14 -6.55 9.11
C ALA A 29 -0.36 -7.90 8.42
N ALA A 30 0.24 -8.08 7.24
CA ALA A 30 0.50 -9.43 6.76
C ALA A 30 1.70 -9.98 7.53
N THR A 31 1.44 -10.97 8.37
CA THR A 31 2.44 -11.74 9.09
C THR A 31 2.54 -13.14 8.45
N ASN A 32 3.66 -13.84 8.61
CA ASN A 32 3.96 -15.19 8.08
C ASN A 32 4.81 -15.29 6.80
N ILE A 33 5.58 -14.26 6.46
CA ILE A 33 6.73 -14.50 5.56
C ILE A 33 7.87 -15.16 6.35
N ALA A 34 8.63 -16.06 5.71
CA ALA A 34 9.69 -16.79 6.38
C ALA A 34 10.79 -15.83 6.88
N ALA A 35 11.19 -15.97 8.15
CA ALA A 35 12.19 -15.11 8.76
C ALA A 35 13.55 -15.19 8.05
N GLY A 36 14.13 -14.02 7.79
CA GLY A 36 15.42 -13.94 7.10
C GLY A 36 15.35 -14.14 5.58
N SER A 37 14.15 -14.13 4.99
CA SER A 37 13.98 -14.10 3.53
C SER A 37 14.75 -12.93 2.92
N LYS A 38 15.53 -13.20 1.87
CA LYS A 38 16.35 -12.19 1.18
C LYS A 38 16.22 -12.32 -0.33
N GLY A 39 16.47 -11.22 -1.06
CA GLY A 39 16.48 -11.20 -2.52
C GLY A 39 15.16 -11.73 -3.10
N LEU A 40 15.26 -12.71 -4.02
CA LEU A 40 14.10 -13.31 -4.67
C LEU A 40 13.15 -14.01 -3.69
N GLN A 41 13.67 -14.66 -2.63
CA GLN A 41 12.82 -15.33 -1.64
C GLN A 41 11.91 -14.33 -0.92
N LEU A 42 12.43 -13.13 -0.62
CA LEU A 42 11.63 -12.05 -0.03
C LEU A 42 10.55 -11.57 -0.99
N ILE A 43 10.89 -11.40 -2.27
CA ILE A 43 9.94 -10.99 -3.31
C ILE A 43 8.79 -12.00 -3.44
N ASP A 44 9.12 -13.29 -3.50
CA ASP A 44 8.13 -14.36 -3.61
C ASP A 44 7.26 -14.46 -2.36
N ALA A 45 7.85 -14.29 -1.17
CA ALA A 45 7.11 -14.26 0.08
C ALA A 45 6.13 -13.06 0.15
N ILE A 46 6.53 -11.87 -0.30
CA ILE A 46 5.65 -10.70 -0.37
C ILE A 46 4.52 -10.91 -1.39
N ARG A 47 4.82 -11.54 -2.54
CA ARG A 47 3.81 -11.86 -3.57
C ARG A 47 2.75 -12.85 -3.10
N ALA A 48 3.12 -13.72 -2.15
CA ALA A 48 2.23 -14.75 -1.63
C ALA A 48 1.20 -14.22 -0.61
N VAL A 49 1.37 -13.00 -0.10
CA VAL A 49 0.46 -12.41 0.90
C VAL A 49 -0.40 -11.29 0.30
N GLU A 50 -1.45 -10.92 1.02
CA GLU A 50 -2.19 -9.70 0.75
C GLU A 50 -1.63 -8.57 1.60
N VAL A 51 -0.96 -7.62 0.96
CA VAL A 51 -0.34 -6.50 1.64
C VAL A 51 -1.38 -5.41 1.90
N LYS A 52 -1.41 -4.91 3.14
CA LYS A 52 -2.32 -3.87 3.64
C LYS A 52 -1.53 -2.75 4.32
N PHE A 53 -2.19 -1.64 4.64
CA PHE A 53 -1.56 -0.55 5.39
C PHE A 53 -1.41 -0.88 6.87
N GLY A 54 -0.45 -0.25 7.56
CA GLY A 54 -0.27 -0.45 9.01
C GLY A 54 -1.40 0.12 9.87
N SER A 55 -2.19 1.06 9.34
CA SER A 55 -3.32 1.65 10.08
C SER A 55 -4.37 2.23 9.15
N LYS A 56 -5.59 2.40 9.67
CA LYS A 56 -6.70 3.04 8.96
C LYS A 56 -6.39 4.46 8.49
N LEU A 57 -5.72 5.25 9.33
CA LEU A 57 -5.35 6.62 9.00
C LEU A 57 -4.30 6.66 7.90
N SER A 58 -3.34 5.73 7.92
CA SER A 58 -2.37 5.59 6.84
C SER A 58 -3.08 5.26 5.52
N ALA A 59 -3.97 4.26 5.51
CA ALA A 59 -4.75 3.92 4.33
C ALA A 59 -5.52 5.14 3.78
N ALA A 60 -6.29 5.82 4.63
CA ALA A 60 -7.07 7.00 4.24
C ALA A 60 -6.20 8.11 3.62
N CYS A 61 -5.05 8.43 4.24
CA CYS A 61 -4.13 9.42 3.71
C CYS A 61 -3.55 9.03 2.34
N HIS A 62 -3.20 7.76 2.14
CA HIS A 62 -2.62 7.30 0.87
C HIS A 62 -3.66 7.22 -0.26
N ILE A 63 -4.89 6.81 0.05
CA ILE A 63 -6.01 6.86 -0.89
C ILE A 63 -6.30 8.30 -1.31
N ALA A 64 -6.36 9.23 -0.35
CA ALA A 64 -6.60 10.64 -0.64
C ALA A 64 -5.52 11.24 -1.55
N LYS A 65 -4.26 10.83 -1.36
CA LYS A 65 -3.11 11.35 -2.10
C LYS A 65 -2.94 10.73 -3.49
N HIS A 66 -3.29 9.45 -3.63
CA HIS A 66 -3.08 8.66 -4.85
C HIS A 66 -4.35 7.88 -5.23
N PRO A 67 -5.48 8.56 -5.47
CA PRO A 67 -6.76 7.89 -5.61
C PRO A 67 -6.75 6.94 -6.82
N THR A 68 -7.50 5.86 -6.68
CA THR A 68 -7.84 4.95 -7.77
C THR A 68 -9.31 5.16 -8.15
N ASP A 69 -9.71 4.67 -9.32
CA ASP A 69 -11.10 4.69 -9.75
C ASP A 69 -11.57 3.25 -10.06
N PRO A 70 -12.47 2.66 -9.26
CA PRO A 70 -13.05 3.21 -8.03
C PRO A 70 -12.07 3.19 -6.85
N ILE A 71 -12.24 4.12 -5.90
CA ILE A 71 -11.37 4.24 -4.70
C ILE A 71 -11.32 2.94 -3.88
N SER A 72 -12.42 2.18 -3.85
CA SER A 72 -12.51 0.89 -3.15
C SER A 72 -11.47 -0.12 -3.63
N ASP A 73 -11.00 0.01 -4.87
CA ASP A 73 -10.13 -0.97 -5.51
C ASP A 73 -8.64 -0.68 -5.30
N TYR A 74 -8.32 0.33 -4.48
CA TYR A 74 -6.94 0.75 -4.22
C TYR A 74 -6.02 -0.42 -3.84
N LEU A 75 -6.42 -1.23 -2.85
CA LEU A 75 -5.62 -2.39 -2.43
C LEU A 75 -5.64 -3.53 -3.46
N VAL A 76 -6.73 -3.69 -4.19
CA VAL A 76 -6.83 -4.68 -5.27
C VAL A 76 -5.78 -4.36 -6.33
N PHE A 77 -5.68 -3.10 -6.75
CA PHE A 77 -4.67 -2.66 -7.70
C PHE A 77 -3.25 -2.74 -7.15
N ALA A 78 -3.03 -2.31 -5.90
CA ALA A 78 -1.72 -2.42 -5.26
C ALA A 78 -1.21 -3.88 -5.22
N ASN A 79 -2.05 -4.81 -4.77
CA ASN A 79 -1.71 -6.23 -4.71
C ASN A 79 -1.58 -6.87 -6.10
N LYS A 80 -2.35 -6.40 -7.09
CA LYS A 80 -2.17 -6.84 -8.48
C LYS A 80 -0.79 -6.45 -9.01
N VAL A 81 -0.33 -5.22 -8.77
CA VAL A 81 1.03 -4.79 -9.16
C VAL A 81 2.11 -5.61 -8.45
N ILE A 82 1.93 -5.91 -7.16
CA ILE A 82 2.87 -6.74 -6.40
C ILE A 82 2.99 -8.15 -6.99
N ARG A 83 1.84 -8.78 -7.27
CA ARG A 83 1.74 -10.17 -7.79
C ARG A 83 2.16 -10.31 -9.24
N ASP A 84 2.21 -9.22 -10.00
CA ASP A 84 2.59 -9.27 -11.41
C ASP A 84 4.05 -9.71 -11.56
N GLN A 85 4.25 -10.84 -12.24
CA GLN A 85 5.56 -11.41 -12.55
C GLN A 85 6.05 -10.98 -13.95
N LYS A 86 5.19 -10.34 -14.76
CA LYS A 86 5.52 -9.84 -16.10
C LYS A 86 5.91 -8.36 -16.12
N GLY A 87 5.82 -7.68 -14.98
CA GLY A 87 6.25 -6.29 -14.81
C GLY A 87 7.77 -6.14 -14.72
N ASP A 88 8.22 -4.95 -14.32
CA ASP A 88 9.65 -4.69 -14.07
C ASP A 88 10.15 -5.54 -12.91
N ASN A 89 11.45 -5.87 -12.93
CA ASN A 89 12.08 -6.57 -11.80
C ASN A 89 11.94 -5.71 -10.52
N PRO A 90 11.37 -6.27 -9.43
CA PRO A 90 11.24 -5.52 -8.18
C PRO A 90 12.61 -5.09 -7.67
N SER A 91 12.70 -3.87 -7.15
CA SER A 91 13.91 -3.39 -6.49
C SER A 91 13.81 -3.58 -4.99
N ILE A 92 14.92 -3.98 -4.36
CA ILE A 92 15.04 -4.13 -2.92
C ILE A 92 16.12 -3.18 -2.43
N SER A 93 15.80 -2.38 -1.43
CA SER A 93 16.75 -1.59 -0.65
C SER A 93 16.57 -1.88 0.83
N GLN A 94 17.63 -1.68 1.61
CA GLN A 94 17.58 -1.90 3.06
C GLN A 94 17.77 -0.57 3.79
N LYS A 95 16.93 -0.31 4.80
CA LYS A 95 17.05 0.84 5.68
C LYS A 95 17.03 0.36 7.13
N GLY A 96 18.21 0.31 7.74
CA GLY A 96 18.38 -0.30 9.06
C GLY A 96 18.04 -1.79 9.01
N ASP A 97 17.08 -2.21 9.84
CA ASP A 97 16.61 -3.60 9.93
C ASP A 97 15.36 -3.89 9.07
N ALA A 98 14.91 -2.93 8.26
CA ALA A 98 13.77 -3.10 7.37
C ALA A 98 14.21 -3.18 5.90
N ASN A 99 13.54 -4.05 5.14
CA ASN A 99 13.62 -4.07 3.69
C ASN A 99 12.52 -3.17 3.11
N ILE A 100 12.85 -2.39 2.08
CA ILE A 100 11.92 -1.63 1.27
C ILE A 100 11.94 -2.23 -0.14
N VAL A 101 10.79 -2.76 -0.57
CA VAL A 101 10.63 -3.44 -1.85
C VAL A 101 9.69 -2.63 -2.72
N VAL A 102 10.11 -2.33 -3.95
CA VAL A 102 9.32 -1.57 -4.91
C VAL A 102 8.94 -2.47 -6.06
N PHE A 103 7.64 -2.63 -6.26
CA PHE A 103 7.04 -3.32 -7.40
C PHE A 103 6.53 -2.27 -8.38
N SER A 104 6.83 -2.42 -9.67
CA SER A 104 6.31 -1.53 -10.72
C SER A 104 5.90 -2.35 -11.93
N ASN A 105 4.78 -1.98 -12.53
CA ASN A 105 4.33 -2.49 -13.81
C ASN A 105 3.68 -1.32 -14.58
N PRO A 106 3.18 -1.53 -15.81
CA PRO A 106 2.56 -0.46 -16.57
C PRO A 106 1.40 0.24 -15.83
N THR A 107 0.66 -0.47 -14.97
CA THR A 107 -0.53 0.08 -14.30
C THR A 107 -0.20 0.90 -13.04
N GLY A 108 1.00 0.78 -12.49
CA GLY A 108 1.36 1.54 -11.29
C GLY A 108 2.59 1.02 -10.56
N ARG A 109 2.81 1.58 -9.37
CA ARG A 109 3.93 1.26 -8.47
C ARG A 109 3.46 1.05 -7.04
N ALA A 110 3.81 -0.07 -6.44
CA ALA A 110 3.58 -0.37 -5.03
C ALA A 110 4.91 -0.36 -4.26
N ILE A 111 4.94 0.30 -3.10
CA ILE A 111 6.09 0.32 -2.19
C ILE A 111 5.70 -0.43 -0.93
N VAL A 112 6.46 -1.47 -0.61
CA VAL A 112 6.22 -2.37 0.50
C VAL A 112 7.40 -2.30 1.44
N ARG A 113 7.11 -2.35 2.75
CA ARG A 113 8.13 -2.45 3.78
C ARG A 113 7.98 -3.77 4.49
N GLU A 114 9.08 -4.49 4.59
CA GLU A 114 9.21 -5.70 5.39
C GLU A 114 10.11 -5.43 6.59
N LYS A 115 9.69 -5.89 7.78
CA LYS A 115 10.55 -5.97 8.97
C LYS A 115 10.02 -7.07 9.89
N ASN A 116 10.91 -7.91 10.41
CA ASN A 116 10.56 -8.93 11.42
C ASN A 116 9.36 -9.80 11.00
N ASN A 117 9.28 -10.16 9.72
CA ASN A 117 8.22 -10.97 9.13
C ASN A 117 6.87 -10.24 8.95
N GLU A 118 6.85 -8.94 9.20
CA GLU A 118 5.70 -8.08 8.99
C GLU A 118 5.85 -7.34 7.67
N VAL A 119 4.85 -7.48 6.80
CA VAL A 119 4.81 -6.83 5.49
C VAL A 119 3.68 -5.80 5.48
N LEU A 120 4.04 -4.55 5.21
CA LEU A 120 3.12 -3.42 5.15
C LEU A 120 3.23 -2.69 3.80
N LEU A 121 2.08 -2.28 3.27
CA LEU A 121 2.02 -1.36 2.15
C LEU A 121 2.36 0.03 2.68
N MET A 122 3.41 0.63 2.13
CA MET A 122 3.76 2.00 2.42
C MET A 122 2.95 2.97 1.56
N THR A 123 2.71 2.61 0.29
CA THR A 123 1.90 3.39 -0.66
C THR A 123 1.74 2.64 -1.97
N TYR A 124 0.70 2.96 -2.73
CA TYR A 124 0.54 2.61 -4.14
C TYR A 124 0.31 3.88 -4.97
N TYR A 125 0.87 3.89 -6.16
CA TYR A 125 0.76 4.97 -7.14
C TYR A 125 0.19 4.39 -8.43
N PRO A 126 -1.09 4.63 -8.77
CA PRO A 126 -1.60 4.29 -10.08
C PRO A 126 -0.89 5.16 -11.14
N PHE A 127 -0.51 4.56 -12.26
CA PHE A 127 -0.11 5.30 -13.44
C PHE A 127 -1.36 5.53 -14.28
N HIS A 128 -1.82 6.78 -14.33
CA HIS A 128 -2.91 7.15 -15.23
C HIS A 128 -2.33 7.20 -16.65
N TYR A 129 -2.85 6.36 -17.54
CA TYR A 129 -2.68 6.51 -18.98
C TYR A 129 -3.82 7.34 -19.56
#